data_AF-A0A957F4P4-F1
#
_entry.id   AF-A0A957F4P4-F1
#
_cell.length_a   1.000
_cell.length_b   1.000
_cell.length_c   1.000
_cell.angle_alpha   90.00
_cell.angle_beta   90.00
_cell.angle_gamma   90.00
#
_symmetry.space_group_name_H-M   'P 1'
#
loop_
_entity.id
_entity.type
_entity.pdbx_description
1 polymer ?
#
loop_
_entity_poly.entity_id
_entity_poly.type
_entity_poly.pdbx_seq_one_letter_code
_entity_poly.pdbx_strand_id
1 'polypeptide(L)'
;RVLVDLGYQGIVKEYVGDEIHLPHKKPRKSKKNPDPSLTDEQKADNQALSKIRVFVENAICGLKRYNILVHRFRNHKDSFDDDVISIAAALWNFNLSY
;
A
#
# COMPACT_ATOMS: atom_id res chain seq x y z
N ARG A 1 -1.81 7.52 14.19
CA ARG A 1 -2.46 7.73 12.86
C ARG A 1 -1.85 6.77 11.86
N VAL A 2 -2.67 5.94 11.23
CA VAL A 2 -2.24 4.95 10.23
C VAL A 2 -2.77 5.36 8.86
N LEU A 3 -1.88 5.45 7.86
CA LEU A 3 -2.26 5.68 6.47
C LEU A 3 -2.38 4.33 5.76
N VAL A 4 -3.50 4.13 5.08
CA VAL A 4 -3.81 2.86 4.38
C VAL A 4 -4.36 3.13 3.00
N ASP A 5 -4.22 2.14 2.12
CA ASP A 5 -4.79 2.17 0.78
C ASP A 5 -6.22 1.57 0.74
N LEU A 6 -6.85 1.62 -0.44
CA LEU A 6 -8.23 1.14 -0.64
C LEU A 6 -8.35 -0.38 -0.83
N GLY A 7 -7.25 -1.13 -0.72
CA GLY A 7 -7.20 -2.57 -0.93
C GLY A 7 -8.02 -3.35 0.10
N TYR A 8 -8.10 -2.86 1.33
CA TYR A 8 -8.91 -3.48 2.38
C TYR A 8 -9.69 -2.44 3.20
N GLN A 9 -10.97 -2.30 2.90
CA GLN A 9 -11.87 -1.34 3.56
C GLN A 9 -12.44 -1.85 4.89
N GLY A 10 -12.34 -3.16 5.16
CA GLY A 10 -12.78 -3.77 6.42
C GLY A 10 -12.02 -3.25 7.63
N ILE A 11 -10.81 -2.73 7.42
CA ILE A 11 -9.94 -2.19 8.48
C ILE A 11 -10.64 -1.12 9.34
N VAL A 12 -11.51 -0.30 8.76
CA VAL A 12 -12.25 0.74 9.51
C VAL A 12 -13.16 0.14 10.58
N LYS A 13 -13.65 -1.08 10.36
CA LYS A 13 -14.57 -1.78 11.26
C LYS A 13 -13.85 -2.77 12.17
N GLU A 14 -12.86 -3.46 11.62
CA GLU A 14 -12.23 -4.62 12.26
C GLU A 14 -11.01 -4.24 13.09
N TYR A 15 -10.36 -3.10 12.81
CA TYR A 15 -9.21 -2.64 13.56
C TYR A 15 -9.64 -1.69 14.69
N VAL A 16 -9.38 -2.11 15.92
CA VAL A 16 -9.56 -1.29 17.13
C VAL A 16 -8.18 -0.76 17.51
N GLY A 17 -7.88 0.49 17.13
CA GLY A 17 -6.59 1.11 17.38
C GLY A 17 -6.53 2.55 16.90
N ASP A 18 -5.33 2.98 16.51
CA ASP A 18 -5.01 4.30 15.98
C ASP A 18 -6.00 4.82 14.92
N GLU A 19 -6.11 6.15 14.81
CA GLU A 19 -6.90 6.82 13.78
C GLU A 19 -6.49 6.37 12.36
N ILE A 20 -7.41 5.68 11.67
CA ILE A 20 -7.22 5.12 10.32
C ILE A 20 -7.59 6.17 9.29
N HIS A 21 -6.66 6.50 8.40
CA HIS A 21 -6.89 7.42 7.29
C HIS A 21 -6.84 6.67 5.98
N LEU A 22 -8.02 6.52 5.37
CA LEU A 22 -8.18 6.03 4.02
C LEU A 22 -8.38 7.21 3.05
N PRO A 23 -7.86 7.12 1.82
CA PRO A 23 -8.20 8.09 0.79
C PRO A 23 -9.69 8.00 0.44
N HIS A 24 -10.27 9.11 -0.01
CA HIS A 24 -11.65 9.17 -0.46
C HIS A 24 -11.82 8.37 -1.74
N LYS A 25 -12.64 7.32 -1.67
CA LYS A 25 -13.00 6.50 -2.83
C LYS A 25 -14.09 7.20 -3.63
N LYS A 26 -13.88 7.30 -4.94
CA LYS A 26 -14.90 7.77 -5.87
C LYS A 26 -16.17 6.91 -5.74
N PRO A 27 -17.37 7.49 -5.54
CA PRO A 27 -18.60 6.74 -5.48
C PRO A 27 -18.82 5.90 -6.74
N ARG A 28 -19.48 4.75 -6.60
CA ARG A 28 -19.88 3.95 -7.76
C ARG A 28 -20.95 4.68 -8.56
N LYS A 29 -20.85 4.59 -9.88
CA LYS A 29 -21.91 5.05 -10.78
C LYS A 29 -23.18 4.24 -10.55
N SER A 30 -24.31 4.92 -10.46
CA SER A 30 -25.62 4.30 -10.29
C SER A 30 -26.69 5.08 -11.04
N LYS A 31 -27.90 4.53 -11.19
CA LYS A 31 -29.03 5.27 -11.78
C LYS A 31 -29.33 6.57 -11.02
N LYS A 32 -29.09 6.60 -9.70
CA LYS A 32 -29.29 7.77 -8.82
C LYS A 32 -28.08 8.72 -8.81
N ASN A 33 -26.91 8.25 -9.24
CA ASN A 33 -25.68 9.04 -9.35
C ASN A 33 -24.97 8.67 -10.66
N PRO A 34 -25.45 9.20 -11.81
CA PRO A 34 -24.97 8.82 -13.12
C PRO A 34 -23.58 9.39 -13.44
N ASP A 35 -23.20 10.48 -12.77
CA ASP A 35 -21.87 11.10 -12.88
C ASP A 35 -21.25 11.31 -11.49
N PRO A 36 -20.74 10.22 -10.88
CA PRO A 36 -20.07 10.35 -9.59
C PRO A 36 -18.78 11.15 -9.78
N SER A 37 -18.50 12.04 -8.84
CA SER A 37 -17.25 12.79 -8.74
C SER A 37 -16.82 12.87 -7.27
N LEU A 38 -15.55 13.18 -7.07
CA LEU A 38 -15.04 13.59 -5.77
C LEU A 38 -15.17 15.11 -5.69
N THR A 39 -15.47 15.65 -4.50
CA THR A 39 -15.39 17.10 -4.30
C THR A 39 -13.93 17.56 -4.38
N ASP A 40 -13.73 18.87 -4.55
CA ASP A 40 -12.38 19.40 -4.69
C ASP A 40 -11.57 19.28 -3.39
N GLU A 41 -12.23 19.34 -2.23
CA GLU A 41 -11.62 19.04 -0.93
C GLU A 41 -11.16 17.59 -0.84
N GLN A 42 -12.02 16.63 -1.23
CA GLN A 42 -11.68 15.21 -1.24
C GLN A 42 -10.50 14.91 -2.19
N LYS A 43 -10.41 15.62 -3.31
CA LYS A 43 -9.27 15.50 -4.24
C LYS A 43 -8.00 16.07 -3.61
N ALA A 44 -8.08 17.23 -2.95
CA ALA A 44 -6.95 17.85 -2.27
C ALA A 44 -6.40 16.93 -1.16
N ASP A 45 -7.29 16.34 -0.35
CA ASP A 45 -6.91 15.38 0.70
C ASP A 45 -6.24 14.14 0.10
N ASN A 46 -6.83 13.55 -0.95
CA ASN A 46 -6.22 12.43 -1.68
C ASN A 46 -4.85 12.80 -2.27
N GLN A 47 -4.68 14.02 -2.77
CA GLN A 47 -3.43 14.49 -3.33
C GLN A 47 -2.35 14.61 -2.24
N ALA A 48 -2.69 15.12 -1.05
CA ALA A 48 -1.78 15.17 0.09
C ALA A 48 -1.35 13.76 0.52
N LEU A 49 -2.29 12.82 0.62
CA LEU A 49 -1.99 11.41 0.92
C LEU A 49 -1.11 10.76 -0.16
N SER A 50 -1.40 11.04 -1.44
CA SER A 50 -0.64 10.50 -2.56
C SER A 50 0.83 10.94 -2.53
N LYS A 51 1.10 12.22 -2.19
CA LYS A 51 2.49 12.73 -2.05
C LYS A 51 3.31 11.92 -1.04
N ILE A 52 2.69 11.53 0.09
CA ILE A 52 3.35 10.71 1.11
C ILE A 52 3.57 9.29 0.57
N ARG A 53 2.55 8.71 -0.08
CA ARG A 53 2.61 7.35 -0.62
C ARG A 53 3.71 7.17 -1.66
N VAL A 54 4.02 8.18 -2.47
CA VAL A 54 5.11 8.10 -3.45
C VAL A 54 6.44 7.67 -2.80
N PHE A 55 6.77 8.21 -1.62
CA PHE A 55 8.01 7.82 -0.91
C PHE A 55 7.95 6.37 -0.41
N VAL A 56 6.80 5.98 0.16
CA VAL A 56 6.58 4.61 0.66
C VAL A 56 6.62 3.59 -0.47
N GLU A 57 5.97 3.88 -1.59
CA GLU A 57 5.96 3.02 -2.77
C GLU A 57 7.34 2.90 -3.41
N ASN A 58 8.10 4.00 -3.45
CA ASN A 58 9.50 3.96 -3.90
C ASN A 58 10.36 3.09 -2.98
N ALA A 59 10.17 3.17 -1.66
CA ALA A 59 10.83 2.29 -0.71
C ALA A 59 10.43 0.82 -0.94
N ILE A 60 9.14 0.49 -1.05
CA ILE A 60 8.68 -0.88 -1.30
C ILE A 60 9.20 -1.41 -2.65
N CYS A 61 9.21 -0.59 -3.70
CA CYS A 61 9.74 -0.98 -5.00
C CYS A 61 11.22 -1.36 -4.96
N GLY A 62 11.97 -0.86 -3.98
CA GLY A 62 13.37 -1.21 -3.76
C GLY A 62 13.60 -2.71 -3.51
N LEU A 63 12.60 -3.44 -3.00
CA LEU A 63 12.65 -4.89 -2.86
C LEU A 63 12.91 -5.61 -4.20
N LYS A 64 12.46 -5.02 -5.31
CA LYS A 64 12.68 -5.59 -6.65
C LYS A 64 14.15 -5.53 -7.11
N ARG A 65 15.05 -4.93 -6.34
CA ARG A 65 16.50 -5.01 -6.60
C ARG A 65 17.05 -6.42 -6.34
N TYR A 66 16.38 -7.20 -5.51
CA TYR A 66 16.77 -8.58 -5.25
C TYR A 66 16.16 -9.49 -6.31
N ASN A 67 17.01 -10.00 -7.21
CA ASN A 67 16.60 -10.89 -8.31
C ASN A 67 15.83 -12.14 -7.85
N ILE A 68 16.06 -12.60 -6.62
CA ILE A 68 15.31 -13.72 -6.02
C ILE A 68 13.81 -13.42 -5.87
N LEU A 69 13.42 -12.15 -5.73
CA LEU A 69 12.02 -11.70 -5.65
C LEU A 69 11.41 -11.39 -7.02
N VAL A 70 12.23 -11.17 -8.05
CA VAL A 70 11.77 -10.77 -9.39
C VAL A 70 11.67 -11.96 -10.34
N HIS A 71 12.65 -12.85 -10.31
CA HIS A 71 12.61 -14.04 -11.13
C HIS A 71 11.63 -15.07 -10.56
N ARG A 72 11.21 -16.00 -11.43
CA ARG A 72 10.38 -17.13 -10.99
C ARG A 72 11.09 -17.86 -9.86
N PHE A 73 10.47 -17.84 -8.68
CA PHE A 73 10.91 -18.60 -7.54
C PHE A 73 10.67 -20.09 -7.81
N ARG A 74 11.73 -20.89 -7.82
CA ARG A 74 11.69 -22.35 -8.11
C ARG A 74 12.10 -23.21 -6.92
N ASN A 75 12.19 -22.61 -5.74
CA ASN A 75 12.54 -23.34 -4.53
C ASN A 75 11.33 -24.13 -4.01
N HIS A 76 11.55 -25.36 -3.55
CA HIS A 76 10.48 -26.27 -3.10
C HIS A 76 10.40 -26.40 -1.57
N LYS A 77 11.24 -25.67 -0.82
CA LYS A 77 11.20 -25.69 0.64
C LYS A 77 9.97 -24.90 1.09
N ASP A 78 9.16 -25.52 1.93
CA ASP A 78 7.97 -24.92 2.53
C ASP A 78 8.32 -23.61 3.26
N SER A 79 7.47 -22.60 3.08
CA SER A 79 7.56 -21.26 3.70
C SER A 79 8.86 -20.48 3.44
N PHE A 80 9.71 -20.94 2.54
CA PHE A 80 10.97 -20.25 2.26
C PHE A 80 10.77 -18.94 1.49
N ASP A 81 9.66 -18.79 0.78
CA ASP A 81 9.25 -17.53 0.16
C ASP A 81 8.98 -16.42 1.19
N ASP A 82 8.34 -16.75 2.32
CA ASP A 82 8.11 -15.81 3.42
C ASP A 82 9.43 -15.37 4.09
N ASP A 83 10.37 -16.31 4.27
CA ASP A 83 11.71 -16.00 4.78
C ASP A 83 12.46 -15.06 3.82
N VAL A 84 12.40 -15.36 2.51
CA VAL A 84 13.11 -14.60 1.48
C VAL A 84 12.60 -13.17 1.39
N ILE A 85 11.27 -12.94 1.39
CA ILE A 85 10.73 -11.59 1.37
C ILE A 85 11.05 -10.82 2.65
N SER A 86 11.03 -11.49 3.81
CA SER A 86 11.37 -10.89 5.10
C SER A 86 12.83 -10.43 5.16
N ILE A 87 13.76 -11.28 4.72
CA ILE A 87 15.19 -10.95 4.66
C ILE A 87 15.45 -9.83 3.67
N ALA A 88 14.87 -9.88 2.48
CA ALA A 88 15.02 -8.83 1.47
C ALA A 88 14.50 -7.47 1.98
N ALA A 89 13.37 -7.47 2.71
CA ALA A 89 12.85 -6.27 3.36
C ALA A 89 13.78 -5.73 4.45
N ALA A 90 14.32 -6.61 5.30
CA ALA A 90 15.28 -6.21 6.32
C ALA A 90 16.55 -5.59 5.72
N LEU A 91 17.11 -6.22 4.69
CA LEU A 91 18.31 -5.71 4.00
C LEU A 91 18.05 -4.38 3.31
N TRP A 92 16.88 -4.21 2.68
CA TRP A 92 16.54 -2.94 2.03
C TRP A 92 16.31 -1.82 3.04
N ASN A 93 15.61 -2.10 4.13
CA ASN A 93 15.41 -1.14 5.21
C ASN A 93 16.73 -0.72 5.85
N PHE A 94 17.67 -1.66 6.01
CA PHE A 94 19.03 -1.36 6.44
C PHE A 94 19.73 -0.42 5.45
N ASN A 95 19.67 -0.72 4.15
CA ASN A 95 20.24 0.14 3.10
C ASN A 95 19.60 1.53 3.01
N LEU A 96 18.33 1.70 3.40
CA LEU A 96 17.68 3.02 3.44
C LEU A 96 18.09 3.84 4.68
N SER A 97 18.63 3.19 5.70
CA SER A 97 18.95 3.82 6.99
C SER A 97 20.40 4.32 7.09
N TYR A 98 21.28 3.85 6.20
CA TYR A 98 22.72 4.16 6.17
C TYR A 98 23.15 4.54 4.76
#